data_AF-A0A3A9WEG0-F1
#
_entry.id   AF-A0A3A9WEG0-F1
#
_cell.length_a   1.000
_cell.length_b   1.000
_cell.length_c   1.000
_cell.angle_alpha   90.00
_cell.angle_beta   90.00
_cell.angle_gamma   90.00
#
_symmetry.space_group_name_H-M   'P 1'
#
loop_
_entity.id
_entity.type
_entity.pdbx_description
1 polymer ?
#
loop_
_entity_poly.entity_id
_entity_poly.type
_entity_poly.pdbx_seq_one_letter_code
_entity_poly.pdbx_strand_id
1 'polypeptide(L)'
;MDSATWTTIARLVEWLDAHNTNSPELTRLLRVLKIQEEAGEVAEAIHGAMGSNPRKGASHTWGDVEKELCDVILASMVSLATINPDARKVFEYHLNRVAERSLDAAGPTAIV
;
A
#
# COMPACT_ATOMS: atom_id res chain seq x y z
N MET A 1 -1.63 2.11 -13.71
CA MET A 1 -0.35 2.50 -13.06
C MET A 1 0.76 2.22 -14.05
N ASP A 2 1.78 3.08 -14.14
CA ASP A 2 2.78 2.98 -15.20
C ASP A 2 3.62 1.68 -15.10
N SER A 3 4.06 1.18 -16.25
CA SER A 3 4.94 0.03 -16.38
C SER A 3 6.24 0.22 -15.58
N ALA A 4 6.79 1.43 -15.54
CA ALA A 4 8.03 1.73 -14.83
C ALA A 4 7.91 1.51 -13.31
N THR A 5 6.73 1.77 -12.73
CA THR A 5 6.47 1.52 -11.31
C THR A 5 6.59 0.03 -11.00
N TRP A 6 5.90 -0.82 -11.76
CA TRP A 6 5.95 -2.27 -11.54
C TRP A 6 7.31 -2.89 -11.84
N THR A 7 8.07 -2.36 -12.81
CA THR A 7 9.47 -2.74 -13.01
C THR A 7 10.33 -2.42 -11.79
N THR A 8 10.11 -1.26 -11.17
CA THR A 8 10.83 -0.89 -9.93
C THR A 8 10.44 -1.81 -8.78
N ILE A 9 9.16 -2.11 -8.60
CA ILE A 9 8.70 -3.06 -7.57
C ILE A 9 9.31 -4.44 -7.76
N ALA A 10 9.38 -4.96 -8.99
CA ALA A 10 10.02 -6.25 -9.27
C ALA A 10 11.50 -6.25 -8.84
N ARG A 11 12.25 -5.18 -9.16
CA ARG A 11 13.65 -5.03 -8.74
C ARG A 11 13.80 -4.94 -7.21
N LEU A 12 12.84 -4.32 -6.52
CA LEU A 12 12.83 -4.28 -5.06
C LEU A 12 12.55 -5.66 -4.45
N VAL A 13 11.65 -6.44 -5.05
CA VAL A 13 11.40 -7.84 -4.65
C VAL A 13 12.67 -8.67 -4.82
N GLU A 14 13.33 -8.59 -5.98
CA GLU A 14 14.59 -9.28 -6.25
C GLU A 14 15.68 -8.89 -5.24
N TRP A 15 15.81 -7.59 -4.95
CA TRP A 15 16.76 -7.09 -3.97
C TRP A 15 16.45 -7.62 -2.56
N LEU A 16 15.18 -7.61 -2.14
CA LEU A 16 14.76 -8.17 -0.85
C LEU A 16 15.01 -9.67 -0.77
N ASP A 17 14.73 -10.41 -1.84
CA ASP A 17 14.98 -11.86 -1.91
C ASP A 17 16.48 -12.17 -1.76
N ALA A 18 17.35 -11.35 -2.37
CA ALA A 18 18.81 -11.50 -2.26
C ALA A 18 19.35 -11.25 -0.84
N HIS A 19 18.62 -10.52 0.01
CA HIS A 19 19.01 -10.20 1.40
C HIS A 19 18.26 -11.02 2.45
N ASN A 20 17.48 -12.01 2.02
CA ASN A 20 16.60 -12.77 2.89
C ASN A 20 17.06 -14.24 2.99
N THR A 21 17.13 -14.75 4.22
CA THR A 21 17.52 -16.13 4.51
C THR A 21 16.33 -17.02 4.90
N ASN A 22 15.12 -16.46 4.94
CA ASN A 22 13.90 -17.18 5.29
C ASN A 22 13.44 -18.13 4.17
N SER A 23 12.61 -19.11 4.53
CA SER A 23 11.92 -19.95 3.53
C SER A 23 10.96 -19.10 2.66
N PRO A 24 10.63 -19.53 1.43
CA PRO A 24 9.68 -18.82 0.58
C PRO A 24 8.30 -18.62 1.24
N GLU A 25 7.84 -19.60 2.02
CA GLU A 25 6.57 -19.52 2.75
C GLU A 25 6.61 -18.46 3.85
N LEU A 26 7.65 -18.48 4.69
CA LEU A 26 7.81 -17.49 5.75
C LEU A 26 7.99 -16.08 5.16
N THR A 27 8.75 -15.95 4.08
CA THR A 27 8.94 -14.68 3.36
C THR A 27 7.61 -14.08 2.90
N ARG A 28 6.75 -14.92 2.32
CA ARG A 28 5.41 -14.50 1.90
C ARG A 28 4.61 -13.98 3.09
N LEU A 29 4.58 -14.72 4.20
CA LEU A 29 3.85 -14.33 5.41
C LEU A 29 4.37 -13.01 5.98
N LEU A 30 5.68 -12.86 6.11
CA LEU A 30 6.31 -11.65 6.66
C LEU A 30 6.05 -10.41 5.79
N ARG A 31 6.08 -10.54 4.46
CA ARG A 31 5.76 -9.42 3.56
C ARG A 31 4.30 -8.96 3.73
N VAL A 32 3.36 -9.89 3.84
CA VAL A 32 1.96 -9.55 4.11
C VAL A 32 1.81 -8.91 5.50
N LEU A 33 2.52 -9.41 6.52
CA LEU A 33 2.51 -8.82 7.86
C LEU A 33 3.06 -7.40 7.90
N LYS A 34 4.05 -7.06 7.05
CA LYS A 34 4.60 -5.70 6.94
C LYS A 34 3.52 -4.66 6.62
N ILE A 35 2.45 -5.03 5.90
CA ILE A 35 1.31 -4.13 5.64
C ILE A 35 0.66 -3.66 6.94
N GLN A 36 0.51 -4.56 7.93
CA GLN A 36 -0.07 -4.21 9.22
C GLN A 36 0.86 -3.32 10.06
N GLU A 37 2.17 -3.51 9.93
CA GLU A 37 3.18 -2.64 10.53
C GLU A 37 3.04 -1.22 9.99
N GLU A 38 3.08 -1.03 8.67
CA GLU A 38 3.00 0.32 8.07
C GLU A 38 1.63 0.98 8.35
N ALA A 39 0.54 0.20 8.37
CA ALA A 39 -0.77 0.72 8.74
C ALA A 39 -0.81 1.20 10.21
N GLY A 40 -0.03 0.58 11.09
CA GLY A 40 0.18 1.04 12.46
C GLY A 40 0.95 2.36 12.51
N GLU A 41 1.96 2.53 11.65
CA GLU A 41 2.74 3.76 11.51
C GLU A 41 1.87 4.92 11.00
N VAL A 42 0.99 4.67 10.01
CA VAL A 42 -0.04 5.65 9.59
C VAL A 42 -0.90 6.10 10.78
N ALA A 43 -1.36 5.15 11.61
CA ALA A 43 -2.18 5.49 12.78
C ALA A 43 -1.40 6.30 13.82
N GLU A 44 -0.13 5.98 14.03
CA GLU A 44 0.77 6.77 14.88
C GLU A 44 0.97 8.19 14.34
N ALA A 45 1.25 8.33 13.05
CA ALA A 45 1.45 9.61 12.38
C ALA A 45 0.18 10.48 12.46
N ILE A 46 -1.02 9.90 12.30
CA ILE A 46 -2.29 10.62 12.46
C ILE A 46 -2.46 11.12 13.90
N HIS A 47 -2.19 10.27 14.90
CA HIS A 47 -2.25 10.68 16.31
C HIS A 47 -1.27 11.82 16.60
N GLY A 48 -0.06 11.78 16.03
CA GLY A 48 0.93 12.83 16.13
C GLY A 48 0.51 14.12 15.42
N ALA A 49 -0.05 14.03 14.21
CA ALA A 49 -0.48 15.18 13.40
C ALA A 49 -1.69 15.90 14.01
N MET A 50 -2.61 15.16 14.61
CA MET A 50 -3.79 15.69 15.27
C MET A 50 -3.52 16.16 16.71
N GLY A 51 -2.35 15.84 17.27
CA GLY A 51 -2.06 16.00 18.70
C GLY A 51 -3.07 15.27 19.59
N SER A 52 -3.74 14.24 19.07
CA SER A 52 -4.91 13.63 19.70
C SER A 52 -4.55 12.62 20.79
N ASN A 53 -3.28 12.24 20.90
CA ASN A 53 -2.77 11.39 21.97
C ASN A 53 -2.16 12.25 23.10
N PRO A 54 -2.84 12.40 24.26
CA PRO A 54 -2.39 13.26 25.36
C PRO A 54 -1.04 12.85 25.95
N ARG A 55 -0.58 11.60 25.73
CA ARG A 55 0.70 11.10 26.23
C ARG A 55 1.88 11.39 25.30
N LYS A 56 1.63 11.69 24.03
CA LYS A 56 2.68 11.88 22.99
C LYS A 56 2.72 13.30 22.40
N GLY A 57 1.66 14.10 22.57
CA GLY A 57 1.61 15.47 22.05
C GLY A 57 1.57 15.53 20.51
N ALA A 58 1.79 16.73 19.95
CA ALA A 58 1.86 16.94 18.51
C ALA A 58 3.28 16.65 17.99
N SER A 59 3.55 15.40 17.59
CA SER A 59 4.88 14.93 17.20
C SER A 59 5.09 14.77 15.69
N HIS A 60 4.01 14.81 14.90
CA HIS A 60 4.04 14.57 13.45
C HIS A 60 3.28 15.65 12.71
N THR A 61 3.40 15.64 11.39
CA THR A 61 2.65 16.47 10.45
C THR A 61 1.82 15.58 9.51
N TRP A 62 0.89 16.18 8.76
CA TRP A 62 0.21 15.47 7.68
C TRP A 62 1.17 15.01 6.56
N GLY A 63 2.33 15.65 6.41
CA GLY A 63 3.37 15.18 5.52
C GLY A 63 4.02 13.88 5.99
N ASP A 64 3.97 13.57 7.28
CA ASP A 64 4.42 12.27 7.79
C ASP A 64 3.35 11.21 7.51
N VAL A 65 2.06 11.54 7.70
CA VAL A 65 0.96 10.66 7.28
C VAL A 65 1.04 10.29 5.80
N GLU A 66 1.38 11.25 4.93
CA GLU A 66 1.58 11.01 3.51
C GLU A 66 2.70 9.99 3.23
N LYS A 67 3.83 10.09 3.94
CA LYS A 67 4.94 9.13 3.82
C LYS A 67 4.50 7.74 4.25
N GLU A 68 3.87 7.62 5.41
CA GLU A 68 3.42 6.31 5.90
C GLU A 68 2.38 5.66 4.98
N LEU A 69 1.52 6.46 4.35
CA LEU A 69 0.59 5.96 3.31
C LEU A 69 1.34 5.45 2.07
N CYS A 70 2.42 6.11 1.66
CA CYS A 70 3.28 5.62 0.58
C CYS A 70 3.93 4.29 0.96
N ASP A 71 4.35 4.12 2.22
CA ASP A 71 4.94 2.88 2.70
C ASP A 71 3.92 1.73 2.75
N VAL A 72 2.67 2.00 3.16
CA VAL A 72 1.57 1.02 3.02
C VAL A 72 1.36 0.60 1.56
N ILE A 73 1.36 1.53 0.62
CA ILE A 73 1.22 1.23 -0.81
C ILE A 73 2.39 0.37 -1.28
N LEU A 74 3.62 0.75 -0.95
CA LEU A 74 4.83 0.03 -1.32
C LEU A 74 4.82 -1.41 -0.75
N ALA A 75 4.56 -1.56 0.55
CA ALA A 75 4.47 -2.86 1.21
C ALA A 75 3.39 -3.75 0.58
N SER A 76 2.24 -3.16 0.23
CA SER A 76 1.14 -3.87 -0.45
C SER A 76 1.54 -4.31 -1.87
N MET A 77 2.22 -3.47 -2.64
CA MET A 77 2.68 -3.80 -3.99
C MET A 77 3.76 -4.89 -3.98
N VAL A 78 4.74 -4.80 -3.07
CA VAL A 78 5.78 -5.84 -2.85
C VAL A 78 5.14 -7.16 -2.45
N SER A 79 4.16 -7.12 -1.54
CA SER A 79 3.42 -8.31 -1.11
C SER A 79 2.65 -8.95 -2.27
N LEU A 80 1.94 -8.14 -3.06
CA LEU A 80 1.20 -8.63 -4.22
C LEU A 80 2.11 -9.27 -5.26
N ALA A 81 3.24 -8.63 -5.57
CA ALA A 81 4.27 -9.16 -6.47
C ALA A 81 4.90 -10.47 -5.95
N THR A 82 4.99 -10.63 -4.63
CA THR A 82 5.50 -11.86 -4.01
C THR A 82 4.53 -13.03 -4.15
N ILE A 83 3.21 -12.77 -4.08
CA ILE A 83 2.20 -13.85 -4.16
C ILE A 83 1.73 -14.13 -5.58
N ASN A 84 1.92 -13.20 -6.51
CA ASN A 84 1.41 -13.32 -7.87
C ASN A 84 2.39 -12.72 -8.89
N PRO A 85 2.95 -13.52 -9.82
CA PRO A 85 3.87 -13.01 -10.84
C PRO A 85 3.18 -12.04 -11.84
N ASP A 86 1.86 -12.10 -11.97
CA ASP A 86 1.04 -11.18 -12.76
C ASP A 86 0.42 -10.05 -11.90
N ALA A 87 1.02 -9.70 -10.76
CA ALA A 87 0.53 -8.69 -9.81
C ALA A 87 0.02 -7.40 -10.46
N ARG A 88 0.75 -6.87 -11.45
CA ARG A 88 0.34 -5.70 -12.24
C ARG A 88 -1.04 -5.89 -12.87
N LYS A 89 -1.23 -6.98 -13.63
CA LYS A 89 -2.48 -7.24 -14.36
C LYS A 89 -3.64 -7.44 -13.38
N VAL A 90 -3.38 -8.14 -12.27
CA VAL A 90 -4.41 -8.37 -11.23
C VAL A 90 -4.82 -7.06 -10.58
N PHE A 91 -3.86 -6.19 -10.24
CA PHE A 91 -4.17 -4.88 -9.68
C PHE A 91 -4.90 -3.99 -10.67
N GLU A 92 -4.44 -3.91 -11.93
CA GLU A 92 -5.09 -3.14 -13.00
C GLU A 92 -6.53 -3.60 -13.23
N TYR A 93 -6.75 -4.92 -13.30
CA TYR A 93 -8.10 -5.49 -13.42
C TYR A 93 -8.99 -5.12 -12.23
N HIS A 94 -8.48 -5.27 -11.00
CA HIS A 94 -9.25 -4.93 -9.81
C HIS A 94 -9.58 -3.44 -9.74
N LEU A 95 -8.60 -2.58 -10.02
CA LEU A 95 -8.76 -1.13 -10.04
C LEU A 95 -9.82 -0.71 -11.08
N ASN A 96 -9.73 -1.22 -12.31
CA ASN A 96 -10.69 -0.92 -13.37
C ASN A 96 -12.10 -1.36 -12.98
N ARG A 97 -12.27 -2.56 -12.42
CA ARG A 97 -13.58 -3.03 -11.94
C ARG A 97 -14.18 -2.13 -10.86
N VAL A 98 -13.36 -1.66 -9.92
CA VAL A 98 -13.82 -0.74 -8.86
C VAL A 98 -14.19 0.61 -9.47
N ALA A 99 -13.39 1.12 -10.41
CA ALA A 99 -13.63 2.36 -11.11
C ALA A 99 -14.94 2.31 -11.92
N GLU A 100 -15.11 1.30 -12.79
CA GLU A 100 -16.34 1.07 -13.56
C GLU A 100 -17.57 1.06 -12.64
N ARG A 101 -17.53 0.26 -11.56
CA ARG A 101 -18.65 0.16 -10.62
C ARG A 101 -18.96 1.47 -9.91
N SER A 102 -17.96 2.29 -9.60
CA SER A 102 -18.14 3.45 -8.70
C SER A 102 -18.32 4.76 -9.47
N LEU A 103 -17.69 4.89 -10.64
CA LEU A 103 -17.71 6.10 -11.46
C LEU A 103 -18.80 6.03 -12.54
N ASP A 104 -19.08 4.85 -13.11
CA ASP A 104 -20.10 4.72 -14.15
C ASP A 104 -21.51 4.52 -13.56
N ALA A 105 -21.62 3.97 -12.33
CA ALA A 105 -22.91 3.92 -11.61
C ALA A 105 -23.38 5.30 -11.13
N ALA A 106 -22.50 6.31 -11.11
CA ALA A 106 -22.81 7.70 -10.80
C ALA A 106 -23.17 8.50 -12.07
N GLY A 107 -23.86 7.87 -13.04
CA GLY A 107 -24.41 8.55 -14.22
C GLY A 107 -25.24 9.79 -13.85
N PRO A 108 -25.37 10.77 -14.76
CA PRO A 108 -25.75 12.13 -14.42
C PRO A 108 -27.04 12.15 -13.61
N THR A 109 -26.99 12.74 -12.41
CA THR A 109 -28.17 13.13 -11.65
C THR A 109 -29.09 13.88 -12.61
N ALA A 110 -30.16 13.21 -13.04
CA ALA A 110 -31.20 13.84 -13.82
C ALA A 110 -31.78 14.96 -12.96
N ILE A 111 -31.69 16.17 -13.49
CA ILE A 111 -32.27 17.38 -12.94
C ILE A 111 -33.77 17.14 -12.74
N VAL A 112 -34.27 17.42 -11.54
CA VAL A 112 -35.66 17.86 -11.31
C VAL A 112 -35.64 19.05 -10.38
#